data_AF-A0A7J2IPD5-F1
#
_entry.id   AF-A0A7J2IPD5-F1
#
_cell.length_a   1.000
_cell.length_b   1.000
_cell.length_c   1.000
_cell.angle_alpha   90.00
_cell.angle_beta   90.00
_cell.angle_gamma   90.00
#
_symmetry.space_group_name_H-M   'P 1'
#
loop_
_entity.id
_entity.type
_entity.pdbx_description
1 polymer ?
#
loop_
_entity_poly.entity_id
_entity_poly.type
_entity_poly.pdbx_seq_one_letter_code
_entity_poly.pdbx_strand_id
1 'polypeptide(L)'
;MYGSGKTKKHIGVTNELILENLVRADKLEVPIFIGVPVVPDANFAGEEDFKKLANFLSRLNNVVHVDFLPYHTLGEAKSRRLGKPFIRFKEPDENFIKRFRGILEDVGLKTSVSELP
;
A
#
# COMPACT_ATOMS: atom_id res chain seq x y z
N MET A 1 -7.52 -8.65 6.53
CA MET A 1 -6.20 -8.60 5.85
C MET A 1 -6.35 -7.56 4.75
N TYR A 2 -5.39 -7.27 3.88
CA TYR A 2 -5.25 -8.08 2.65
C TYR A 2 -6.40 -9.10 2.47
N GLY A 3 -7.64 -8.64 2.52
CA GLY A 3 -8.84 -9.45 2.60
C GLY A 3 -9.40 -9.58 1.20
N SER A 4 -9.56 -10.82 0.75
CA SER A 4 -9.98 -11.18 -0.61
C SER A 4 -11.21 -10.41 -1.13
N GLY A 5 -12.06 -9.87 -0.26
CA GLY A 5 -13.21 -9.04 -0.62
C GLY A 5 -12.92 -7.59 -1.06
N LYS A 6 -11.96 -6.88 -0.45
CA LYS A 6 -11.70 -5.45 -0.76
C LYS A 6 -10.87 -5.29 -2.04
N THR A 7 -9.86 -6.15 -2.23
CA THR A 7 -9.01 -6.18 -3.43
C THR A 7 -9.81 -6.55 -4.67
N LYS A 8 -10.69 -7.54 -4.57
CA LYS A 8 -11.55 -7.99 -5.69
C LYS A 8 -12.57 -6.93 -6.11
N LYS A 9 -13.03 -6.07 -5.18
CA LYS A 9 -13.97 -4.98 -5.46
C LYS A 9 -13.35 -3.85 -6.32
N HIS A 10 -12.06 -3.57 -6.18
CA HIS A 10 -11.40 -2.44 -6.87
C HIS A 10 -10.39 -2.86 -7.95
N ILE A 11 -9.80 -4.06 -7.84
CA ILE A 11 -8.72 -4.56 -8.71
C ILE A 11 -9.16 -5.85 -9.45
N GLY A 12 -10.30 -6.44 -9.10
CA GLY A 12 -10.87 -7.62 -9.78
C GLY A 12 -10.19 -8.96 -9.47
N VAL A 13 -9.05 -8.95 -8.77
CA VAL A 13 -8.26 -10.15 -8.39
C VAL A 13 -7.93 -10.16 -6.89
N THR A 14 -7.62 -11.34 -6.34
CA THR A 14 -7.10 -11.47 -4.97
C THR A 14 -5.62 -11.09 -4.94
N ASN A 15 -5.11 -10.71 -3.76
CA ASN A 15 -3.71 -10.37 -3.54
C ASN A 15 -2.87 -11.57 -3.03
N GLU A 16 -3.44 -12.77 -3.03
CA GLU A 16 -2.78 -14.00 -2.55
C GLU A 16 -1.47 -14.24 -3.31
N LEU A 17 -1.49 -14.11 -4.64
CA LEU A 17 -0.30 -14.27 -5.47
C LEU A 17 0.78 -13.23 -5.17
N ILE A 18 0.39 -11.99 -4.85
CA ILE A 18 1.34 -10.92 -4.51
C ILE A 18 2.03 -11.25 -3.19
N LEU A 19 1.26 -11.68 -2.18
CA LEU A 19 1.80 -12.07 -0.88
C LEU A 19 2.66 -13.33 -0.97
N GLU A 20 2.26 -14.31 -1.78
CA GLU A 20 3.04 -15.52 -2.01
C GLU A 20 4.37 -15.22 -2.70
N ASN A 21 4.36 -14.36 -3.73
CA ASN A 21 5.59 -13.92 -4.40
C ASN A 21 6.52 -13.18 -3.43
N LEU A 22 5.97 -12.38 -2.53
CA LEU A 22 6.74 -11.67 -1.53
C LEU A 22 7.40 -12.64 -0.52
N VAL A 23 6.69 -13.67 -0.07
CA VAL A 23 7.28 -14.74 0.76
C VAL A 23 8.36 -15.53 0.00
N ARG A 24 8.14 -15.80 -1.29
CA ARG A 24 9.15 -16.47 -2.13
C ARG A 24 10.39 -15.59 -2.33
N ALA A 25 10.22 -14.29 -2.54
CA ALA A 25 11.32 -13.34 -2.66
C ALA A 25 12.11 -13.24 -1.35
N ASP A 26 11.43 -13.26 -0.20
CA ASP A 26 12.09 -13.27 1.10
C ASP A 26 13.01 -14.49 1.28
N LYS A 27 12.61 -15.66 0.77
CA LYS A 27 13.45 -16.88 0.80
C LYS A 27 14.69 -16.80 -0.08
N LEU A 28 14.77 -15.84 -1.00
CA LEU A 28 15.96 -15.63 -1.84
C LEU A 28 17.03 -14.79 -1.12
N GLU A 29 16.76 -14.31 0.10
CA GLU A 29 17.70 -13.51 0.90
C GLU A 29 18.19 -12.24 0.18
N VAL A 30 17.35 -11.69 -0.69
CA VAL A 30 17.63 -10.44 -1.42
C VAL A 30 16.91 -9.26 -0.76
N PRO A 31 17.52 -8.06 -0.71
CA PRO A 31 16.84 -6.89 -0.17
C PRO A 31 15.53 -6.56 -0.89
N ILE A 32 14.46 -6.36 -0.14
CA ILE A 32 13.12 -6.08 -0.65
C ILE A 32 12.68 -4.66 -0.28
N PHE A 33 12.35 -3.89 -1.31
CA PHE A 33 11.73 -2.57 -1.19
C PHE A 33 10.24 -2.68 -1.54
N ILE A 34 9.37 -2.19 -0.66
CA ILE A 34 7.92 -2.31 -0.83
C ILE A 34 7.31 -0.93 -1.05
N GLY A 35 6.75 -0.71 -2.23
CA GLY A 35 5.91 0.47 -2.51
C GLY A 35 4.46 0.19 -2.14
N VAL A 36 3.86 1.03 -1.29
CA VAL A 36 2.47 0.89 -0.84
C VAL A 36 1.68 2.13 -1.28
N PRO A 37 0.82 2.01 -2.31
CA PRO A 37 -0.17 3.02 -2.62
C PRO A 37 -1.08 3.25 -1.42
N VAL A 38 -1.24 4.49 -0.96
CA VAL A 38 -2.14 4.83 0.14
C VAL A 38 -3.38 5.49 -0.44
N VAL A 39 -4.45 4.71 -0.57
CA VAL A 39 -5.75 5.15 -1.10
C VAL A 39 -6.80 4.98 0.00
N PRO A 40 -7.09 6.03 0.78
CA PRO A 40 -8.14 6.02 1.79
C PRO A 40 -9.44 5.40 1.27
N ASP A 41 -10.11 4.64 2.12
CA ASP A 41 -11.41 4.00 1.89
C ASP A 41 -11.43 2.92 0.78
N ALA A 42 -10.35 2.77 0.00
CA ALA A 42 -10.20 1.74 -1.01
C ALA A 42 -9.38 0.55 -0.50
N ASN A 43 -8.12 0.77 -0.14
CA ASN A 43 -7.22 -0.27 0.38
C ASN A 43 -6.94 -0.14 1.88
N PHE A 44 -7.07 1.07 2.43
CA PHE A 44 -6.93 1.34 3.85
C PHE A 44 -8.14 2.13 4.36
N ALA A 45 -9.03 1.45 5.09
CA ALA A 45 -10.20 2.07 5.69
C ALA A 45 -9.97 2.48 7.16
N GLY A 46 -8.87 2.03 7.78
CA GLY A 46 -8.54 2.37 9.15
C GLY A 46 -7.29 1.63 9.67
N GLU A 47 -7.00 1.87 10.95
CA GLU A 47 -5.79 1.40 11.63
C GLU A 47 -5.56 -0.11 11.54
N GLU A 48 -6.65 -0.87 11.58
CA GLU A 48 -6.61 -2.33 11.54
C GLU A 48 -6.06 -2.88 10.22
N ASP A 49 -6.28 -2.19 9.10
CA ASP A 49 -5.71 -2.59 7.81
C ASP A 49 -4.17 -2.40 7.82
N PHE A 50 -3.69 -1.34 8.49
CA PHE A 50 -2.27 -1.06 8.65
C PHE A 50 -1.56 -2.04 9.58
N LYS A 51 -2.16 -2.33 10.74
CA LYS A 51 -1.62 -3.33 11.68
C LYS A 51 -1.46 -4.69 11.03
N LYS A 52 -2.40 -5.09 10.17
CA LYS A 52 -2.33 -6.34 9.41
C LYS A 52 -1.18 -6.37 8.42
N LEU A 53 -0.93 -5.26 7.73
CA LEU A 53 0.23 -5.12 6.85
C LEU A 53 1.54 -5.16 7.65
N ALA A 54 1.64 -4.37 8.73
CA ALA A 54 2.81 -4.35 9.59
C ALA A 54 3.14 -5.72 10.18
N ASN A 55 2.15 -6.43 10.73
CA ASN A 55 2.32 -7.79 11.25
C ASN A 55 2.65 -8.83 10.16
N PHE A 56 2.27 -8.60 8.90
CA PHE A 56 2.69 -9.47 7.80
C PHE A 56 4.15 -9.21 7.43
N LEU A 57 4.53 -7.94 7.26
CA LEU A 57 5.89 -7.55 6.89
C LEU A 57 6.91 -7.85 7.99
N SER A 58 6.53 -7.75 9.26
CA SER A 58 7.42 -8.06 10.38
C SER A 58 7.83 -9.54 10.47
N ARG A 59 7.18 -10.42 9.70
CA ARG A 59 7.53 -11.85 9.61
C ARG A 59 8.52 -12.15 8.48
N LEU A 60 8.83 -11.16 7.65
CA LEU A 60 9.78 -11.26 6.54
C LEU A 60 11.12 -10.71 7.00
N ASN A 61 12.21 -11.37 6.60
CA ASN A 61 13.54 -11.04 7.09
C ASN A 61 14.27 -10.02 6.21
N ASN A 62 13.87 -9.90 4.94
CA ASN A 62 14.61 -9.16 3.94
C ASN A 62 13.90 -7.88 3.46
N VAL A 63 12.79 -7.50 4.10
CA VAL A 63 12.14 -6.20 3.86
C VAL A 63 12.98 -5.11 4.50
N VAL A 64 13.69 -4.34 3.66
CA VAL A 64 14.61 -3.31 4.13
C VAL A 64 13.96 -1.93 4.21
N HIS A 65 12.88 -1.71 3.45
CA HIS A 65 12.27 -0.39 3.34
C HIS A 65 10.82 -0.46 2.80
N VAL A 66 9.96 0.39 3.35
CA VAL A 66 8.58 0.59 2.87
C VAL A 66 8.40 2.04 2.43
N ASP A 67 8.03 2.23 1.18
CA ASP A 67 7.76 3.55 0.61
C ASP A 67 6.25 3.76 0.45
N PHE A 68 5.72 4.81 1.06
CA PHE A 68 4.33 5.21 0.90
C PHE A 68 4.17 6.03 -0.37
N LEU A 69 3.16 5.67 -1.16
CA LEU A 69 2.79 6.38 -2.39
C LEU A 69 1.37 6.95 -2.19
N PRO A 70 1.24 8.17 -1.63
CA PRO A 70 -0.05 8.81 -1.43
C PRO A 70 -0.84 8.91 -2.75
N TYR A 71 -2.13 8.58 -2.70
CA TYR A 71 -3.00 8.78 -3.86
C TYR A 71 -3.24 10.27 -4.11
N HIS A 72 -3.09 10.68 -5.36
CA HIS A 72 -3.40 12.03 -5.83
C HIS A 72 -4.34 11.99 -7.04
N THR A 73 -5.21 12.99 -7.14
CA THR A 73 -6.21 13.11 -8.20
C THR A 73 -5.67 13.68 -9.52
N LEU A 74 -4.36 13.93 -9.63
CA LEU A 74 -3.68 14.51 -10.79
C LEU A 74 -3.95 13.73 -12.12
N GLY A 75 -4.24 12.43 -12.03
CA GLY A 75 -4.58 11.60 -13.19
C GLY A 75 -5.96 11.86 -13.83
N GLU A 76 -6.83 12.63 -13.18
CA GLU A 76 -8.20 12.87 -13.63
C GLU A 76 -8.26 13.55 -15.01
N ALA A 77 -7.42 14.57 -15.21
CA ALA A 77 -7.36 15.31 -16.47
C ALA A 77 -6.97 14.39 -17.65
N LYS A 78 -6.08 13.41 -17.40
CA LYS A 78 -5.66 12.43 -18.42
C LYS A 78 -6.77 11.43 -18.73
N SER A 79 -7.46 10.89 -17.72
CA SER A 79 -8.61 10.00 -17.96
C SER A 79 -9.72 10.69 -18.73
N ARG A 80 -10.01 11.96 -18.40
CA ARG A 80 -11.00 12.78 -19.10
C ARG A 80 -10.66 12.97 -20.58
N ARG A 81 -9.39 13.26 -20.91
CA ARG A 81 -8.91 13.37 -22.29
C ARG A 81 -9.04 12.07 -23.08
N LEU A 82 -8.92 10.92 -22.42
CA LEU A 82 -9.03 9.60 -23.03
C LEU A 82 -10.48 9.06 -23.07
N GLY A 83 -11.47 9.84 -22.64
CA GLY A 83 -12.86 9.41 -22.55
C GLY A 83 -13.08 8.24 -21.58
N LYS A 84 -12.18 8.03 -20.63
CA LYS A 84 -12.26 6.92 -19.66
C LYS A 84 -12.93 7.40 -18.38
N PRO A 85 -13.78 6.55 -17.76
CA PRO A 85 -14.33 6.84 -16.45
C PRO A 85 -13.19 6.98 -15.42
N PHE A 86 -13.28 8.00 -14.56
CA PHE A 86 -12.33 8.23 -13.48
C PHE A 86 -13.04 8.03 -12.14
N ILE A 87 -12.54 7.09 -11.34
CA ILE A 87 -13.03 6.88 -9.98
C ILE A 87 -12.19 7.75 -9.06
N ARG A 88 -12.86 8.67 -8.36
CA ARG A 88 -12.21 9.59 -7.43
C ARG A 88 -12.25 9.00 -6.02
N PHE A 89 -11.07 8.85 -5.42
CA PHE A 89 -10.92 8.53 -4.00
C PHE A 89 -10.52 9.77 -3.21
N LYS A 90 -10.65 9.69 -1.90
CA LYS A 90 -10.15 10.73 -1.00
C LYS A 90 -8.62 10.66 -0.98
N GLU A 91 -7.94 11.81 -1.04
CA GLU A 91 -6.49 11.88 -0.84
C GLU A 91 -6.16 11.70 0.65
N PRO A 92 -5.13 10.93 1.01
CA PRO A 92 -4.74 10.76 2.40
C PRO A 92 -4.21 12.07 2.96
N ASP A 93 -4.70 12.48 4.12
CA ASP A 93 -4.14 13.62 4.84
C ASP A 93 -2.80 13.25 5.52
N GLU A 94 -2.02 14.27 5.88
CA GLU A 94 -0.73 14.05 6.54
C GLU A 94 -0.83 13.24 7.82
N ASN A 95 -1.91 13.42 8.60
CA ASN A 95 -2.09 12.70 9.85
C ASN A 95 -2.33 11.20 9.60
N PHE A 96 -3.03 10.86 8.52
CA PHE A 96 -3.25 9.49 8.08
C PHE A 96 -1.94 8.83 7.69
N ILE A 97 -1.10 9.51 6.91
CA ILE A 97 0.25 9.02 6.54
C ILE A 97 1.13 8.88 7.79
N LYS A 98 1.22 9.91 8.64
CA LYS A 98 2.03 9.88 9.88
C LYS A 98 1.63 8.73 10.81
N ARG A 99 0.33 8.46 10.96
CA ARG A 99 -0.16 7.33 11.76
C ARG A 99 0.30 5.99 11.19
N PHE A 100 0.21 5.82 9.88
CA PHE A 100 0.62 4.56 9.25
C PHE A 100 2.14 4.34 9.34
N ARG A 101 2.92 5.41 9.14
CA ARG A 101 4.37 5.39 9.37
C ARG A 101 4.73 4.85 10.75
N GLY A 102 4.11 5.42 11.79
CA GLY A 102 4.34 4.99 13.17
C GLY A 102 4.10 3.50 13.38
N ILE A 103 3.00 2.95 12.83
CA ILE A 103 2.67 1.51 12.97
C ILE A 103 3.73 0.60 12.33
N LEU A 104 4.31 1.01 11.20
CA LEU A 104 5.37 0.24 10.52
C LEU A 104 6.73 0.42 11.19
N GLU A 105 7.02 1.63 11.65
CA GLU A 105 8.25 1.94 12.40
C GLU A 105 8.28 1.22 13.76
N ASP A 106 7.13 1.08 14.43
CA ASP A 106 6.97 0.35 15.70
C ASP A 106 7.33 -1.15 15.58
N VAL A 107 7.20 -1.74 14.39
CA VAL A 107 7.62 -3.12 14.11
C VAL A 107 9.04 -3.21 13.54
N GLY A 108 9.80 -2.11 13.56
CA GLY A 108 11.20 -2.05 13.17
C GLY A 108 11.44 -1.82 11.67
N LEU A 109 10.41 -1.48 10.89
CA LEU A 109 10.56 -1.22 9.46
C LEU A 109 10.91 0.24 9.18
N LYS A 110 11.85 0.46 8.26
CA LYS A 110 12.19 1.81 7.78
C LYS A 110 11.13 2.28 6.78
N THR A 111 10.78 3.56 6.84
CA THR A 111 9.76 4.13 5.96
C THR A 111 10.14 5.45 5.31
N SER A 112 9.61 5.70 4.11
CA SER A 112 9.63 7.00 3.43
C SER A 112 8.26 7.33 2.84
N VAL A 113 8.04 8.59 2.50
CA VAL A 113 6.89 9.03 1.72
C VAL A 113 7.44 9.62 0.43
N SER A 114 7.15 8.96 -0.69
CA SER A 114 7.46 9.51 -2.01
C SER A 114 6.28 10.30 -2.52
N GLU A 115 6.50 11.59 -2.77
CA GLU A 115 5.57 12.40 -3.53
C GLU A 115 5.81 12.15 -5.02
N LEU A 116 4.74 11.90 -5.78
CA LEU A 116 4.84 11.92 -7.23
C LEU A 116 5.02 13.38 -7.67
N PRO A 117 6.06 13.70 -8.46
CA PRO A 117 6.32 15.07 -8.93
C PRO A 117 5.23 15.63 -9.85
#